data_AF-A0A929C5T2-F1
#
_entry.id   AF-A0A929C5T2-F1
#
_cell.length_a   1.000
_cell.length_b   1.000
_cell.length_c   1.000
_cell.angle_alpha   90.00
_cell.angle_beta   90.00
_cell.angle_gamma   90.00
#
_symmetry.space_group_name_H-M   'P 1'
#
loop_
_entity.id
_entity.type
_entity.pdbx_description
1 polymer ?
#
loop_
_entity_poly.entity_id
_entity_poly.type
_entity_poly.pdbx_seq_one_letter_code
_entity_poly.pdbx_strand_id
1 'polypeptide(L)' 'PQGCLLLEIGQGQGRAVTTFLRRLLPSAKIEVTPDLGGIDRMVSLTLTI' A
#
# COMPACT_ATOMS: atom_id res chain seq x y z
N PRO A 1 18.92 0.90 -5.05
CA PRO A 1 18.03 1.92 -4.45
C PRO A 1 16.75 1.27 -3.90
N GLN A 2 16.33 1.60 -2.68
CA GLN A 2 15.07 1.11 -2.10
C GLN A 2 13.91 1.95 -2.64
N GLY A 3 13.36 1.54 -3.78
CA GLY A 3 12.24 2.23 -4.42
C GLY A 3 11.02 2.31 -3.49
N CYS A 4 10.29 3.42 -3.55
CA CYS A 4 9.10 3.67 -2.74
C CYS A 4 7.93 4.09 -3.62
N LEU A 5 6.73 3.65 -3.27
CA LEU A 5 5.46 4.05 -3.87
C LEU A 5 4.49 4.45 -2.76
N LEU A 6 3.89 5.63 -2.90
CA LEU A 6 2.74 6.04 -2.10
C LEU A 6 1.55 6.19 -3.04
N LEU A 7 0.45 5.53 -2.70
CA LEU A 7 -0.75 5.50 -3.52
C LEU A 7 -1.96 5.86 -2.68
N GLU A 8 -2.65 6.92 -3.06
CA GLU A 8 -3.97 7.22 -2.52
C GLU A 8 -5.00 6.21 -3.05
N ILE A 9 -5.89 5.76 -2.18
CA ILE A 9 -6.92 4.78 -2.49
C ILE A 9 -8.31 5.30 -2.10
N GLY A 10 -9.32 4.85 -2.84
CA GLY A 10 -10.71 5.03 -2.46
C GLY A 10 -11.10 4.17 -1.26
N GLN A 11 -12.14 4.58 -0.53
CA GLN A 11 -12.69 3.82 0.59
C GLN A 11 -13.01 2.38 0.16
N GLY A 12 -12.58 1.40 0.96
CA GLY A 12 -12.80 -0.03 0.71
C GLY A 12 -11.82 -0.66 -0.29
N GLN A 13 -10.94 0.10 -0.93
CA GLN A 13 -9.99 -0.44 -1.91
C GLN A 13 -8.72 -1.04 -1.28
N GLY A 14 -8.45 -0.82 0.00
CA GLY A 14 -7.20 -1.22 0.67
C GLY A 14 -6.83 -2.69 0.46
N ARG A 15 -7.79 -3.61 0.63
CA ARG A 15 -7.56 -5.04 0.43
C ARG A 15 -7.27 -5.40 -1.03
N ALA A 16 -8.00 -4.80 -1.98
CA ALA A 16 -7.81 -5.10 -3.41
C ALA A 16 -6.44 -4.63 -3.90
N VAL A 17 -6.07 -3.39 -3.53
CA VAL A 17 -4.78 -2.79 -3.90
C VAL A 17 -3.60 -3.53 -3.26
N THR A 18 -3.66 -3.81 -1.95
CA THR A 18 -2.59 -4.55 -1.27
C THR A 18 -2.44 -5.98 -1.82
N THR A 19 -3.53 -6.65 -2.16
CA THR A 19 -3.48 -7.98 -2.81
C THR A 19 -2.82 -7.92 -4.18
N PHE A 20 -3.14 -6.90 -4.98
CA PHE A 20 -2.53 -6.69 -6.28
C PHE A 20 -1.02 -6.40 -6.16
N LEU A 21 -0.63 -5.48 -5.27
CA LEU A 21 0.77 -5.13 -5.04
C LEU A 21 1.60 -6.30 -4.50
N ARG A 22 1.06 -7.11 -3.58
CA ARG A 22 1.73 -8.33 -3.10
C ARG A 22 1.98 -9.36 -4.21
N ARG A 23 1.11 -9.44 -5.23
CA ARG A 23 1.33 -10.33 -6.37
C ARG A 23 2.44 -9.83 -7.30
N LEU A 24 2.51 -8.51 -7.51
CA LEU A 24 3.52 -7.90 -8.36
C LEU A 24 4.90 -7.84 -7.71
N LEU A 25 4.94 -7.54 -6.41
CA LEU A 25 6.16 -7.30 -5.64
C LEU A 25 6.11 -8.10 -4.33
N PRO A 26 6.27 -9.44 -4.37
CA PRO A 26 6.04 -10.30 -3.20
C PRO A 26 6.93 -9.99 -2.00
N SER A 27 8.15 -9.51 -2.25
CA SER A 27 9.12 -9.18 -1.19
C SER A 27 8.91 -7.78 -0.60
N ALA A 28 8.13 -6.92 -1.26
CA ALA A 28 8.00 -5.53 -0.83
C ALA A 28 7.25 -5.41 0.50
N LYS A 29 7.70 -4.47 1.34
CA LYS A 29 6.97 -4.09 2.55
C LYS A 29 5.78 -3.23 2.14
N ILE A 30 4.58 -3.59 2.58
CA ILE A 30 3.34 -2.88 2.26
C ILE A 30 2.61 -2.51 3.54
N GLU A 31 2.25 -1.23 3.68
CA GLU A 31 1.53 -0.67 4.81
C GLU A 31 0.28 0.07 4.32
N VAL A 32 -0.79 0.05 5.13
CA VAL A 32 -2.01 0.83 4.89
C VAL A 32 -2.16 1.82 6.03
N THR A 33 -2.35 3.09 5.69
CA THR A 33 -2.49 4.17 6.67
C THR A 33 -3.88 4.81 6.52
N PRO A 34 -4.65 4.91 7.62
CA PRO A 34 -5.92 5.61 7.59
C PRO A 34 -5.73 7.13 7.62
N ASP A 35 -6.74 7.87 7.16
CA ASP A 35 -6.86 9.30 7.43
C ASP A 35 -7.24 9.57 8.91
N LEU A 36 -7.39 10.85 9.26
CA LEU A 36 -7.81 11.26 10.61
C LEU A 36 -9.21 10.77 11.00
N GLY A 37 -10.03 10.38 10.02
CA GLY A 37 -11.36 9.78 10.22
C GLY A 37 -11.31 8.26 10.38
N GLY A 38 -10.13 7.64 10.37
CA GLY A 38 -9.96 6.20 10.48
C GLY A 38 -10.26 5.43 9.19
N ILE A 39 -10.43 6.12 8.05
CA ILE A 39 -10.69 5.48 6.77
C ILE A 39 -9.35 5.19 6.09
N ASP A 40 -9.12 3.95 5.66
CA ASP A 40 -7.95 3.59 4.85
C ASP A 40 -7.88 4.46 3.59
N ARG A 41 -6.81 5.28 3.47
CA ARG A 41 -6.62 6.23 2.35
C ARG A 41 -5.29 6.10 1.64
N MET A 42 -4.27 5.57 2.29
CA MET A 42 -2.94 5.50 1.70
C MET A 42 -2.38 4.09 1.80
N VAL A 43 -1.83 3.61 0.69
CA VAL A 43 -0.99 2.42 0.65
C VAL A 43 0.45 2.87 0.39
N SER A 44 1.36 2.46 1.27
CA SER A 44 2.80 2.69 1.14
C SER A 44 3.49 1.38 0.82
N LEU A 45 4.41 1.40 -0.14
CA LEU A 45 5.20 0.25 -0.52
C LEU A 45 6.69 0.63 -0.59
N THR A 46 7.54 -0.19 0.02
CA THR A 46 9.01 -0.06 -0.07
C THR A 46 9.62 -1.36 -0.56
N LEU A 47 10.48 -1.28 -1.58
CA LEU A 47 11.24 -2.44 -2.06
C LEU A 47 12.29 -2.83 -1.01
N THR A 48 12.24 -4.09 -0.60
CA THR A 48 13.27 -4.73 0.22
C THR A 48 14.32 -5.35 -0.70
N ILE A 49 15.56 -5.40 -0.22
CA ILE A 49 16.71 -5.96 -0.94
C ILE A 49 16.81 -7.45 -0.64
#